data_AF-A0A3M6AIC0-F1
#
_entry.id   AF-A0A3M6AIC0-F1
#
_cell.length_a   1.000
_cell.length_b   1.000
_cell.length_c   1.000
_cell.angle_alpha   90.00
_cell.angle_beta   90.00
_cell.angle_gamma   90.00
#
_symmetry.space_group_name_H-M   'P 1'
#
loop_
_entity.id
_entity.type
_entity.pdbx_description
1 polymer ?
#
loop_
_entity_poly.entity_id
_entity_poly.type
_entity_poly.pdbx_seq_one_letter_code
_entity_poly.pdbx_strand_id
1 'polypeptide(L)'
;STGTPKGVMVEHRGLMAVSAAWERLYALHNPLNHLQMAGFSFDVFSADLIRALGFGGTLVLCPRDTLMDPPALYRLLSEARIDFADFVPAVLNPLLVWAQETGRNLSFMSTVVCGSDIWTAHSARQLRRLCGERVQIVQAYGVTEASID
;
A
#
# COMPACT_ATOMS: atom_id res chain seq x y z
N SER A 1 2.19 6.77 24.75
CA SER A 1 3.66 6.67 24.63
C SER A 1 4.29 7.17 25.91
N THR A 2 5.32 6.50 26.42
CA THR A 2 6.08 6.86 27.63
C THR A 2 7.12 7.96 27.38
N GLY A 3 7.22 8.48 26.15
CA GLY A 3 8.16 9.56 25.76
C GLY A 3 9.55 9.07 25.34
N THR A 4 9.88 7.80 25.55
CA THR A 4 11.14 7.20 25.10
C THR A 4 10.88 6.16 24.00
N PRO A 5 11.47 6.28 22.80
CA PRO A 5 11.35 5.27 21.75
C PRO A 5 11.89 3.92 22.23
N LYS A 6 11.19 2.83 21.87
CA LYS A 6 11.65 1.45 22.06
C LYS A 6 11.93 0.80 20.71
N GLY A 7 12.99 -0.01 20.64
CA GLY A 7 13.24 -0.87 19.49
C GLY A 7 12.39 -2.13 19.57
N VAL A 8 11.79 -2.55 18.45
CA VAL A 8 11.10 -3.83 18.33
C VAL A 8 12.01 -4.77 17.53
N MET A 9 12.35 -5.91 18.12
CA MET A 9 13.10 -6.96 17.42
C MET A 9 12.11 -7.86 16.69
N VAL A 10 12.22 -7.90 15.36
CA VAL A 10 11.45 -8.81 14.51
C VAL A 10 12.40 -9.87 13.95
N GLU A 11 12.09 -11.14 14.20
CA GLU A 11 12.87 -12.25 13.67
C GLU A 11 12.44 -12.62 12.24
N HIS A 12 13.36 -13.19 11.45
CA HIS A 12 13.06 -13.68 10.09
C HIS A 12 11.83 -14.61 10.05
N ARG A 13 11.63 -15.45 11.07
CA ARG A 13 10.48 -16.36 11.13
C ARG A 13 9.13 -15.63 11.11
N GLY A 14 9.05 -14.45 11.72
CA GLY A 14 7.85 -13.61 11.74
C GLY A 14 7.58 -13.03 10.35
N LEU A 15 8.61 -12.48 9.72
CA LEU A 15 8.54 -11.99 8.34
C LEU A 15 8.16 -13.09 7.33
N MET A 16 8.68 -14.31 7.51
CA MET A 16 8.31 -15.44 6.64
C MET A 16 6.87 -15.91 6.88
N ALA A 17 6.38 -15.87 8.13
CA ALA A 17 5.00 -16.22 8.44
C ALA A 17 4.01 -15.26 7.79
N VAL A 18 4.25 -13.94 7.89
CA VAL A 18 3.38 -12.94 7.26
C VAL A 18 3.51 -12.96 5.73
N SER A 19 4.71 -13.17 5.20
CA SER A 19 4.94 -13.35 3.76
C SER A 19 4.14 -14.51 3.17
N ALA A 20 4.11 -15.66 3.85
CA ALA A 20 3.30 -16.80 3.43
C ALA A 20 1.78 -16.54 3.54
N ALA A 21 1.35 -15.63 4.41
CA ALA A 21 -0.04 -15.19 4.49
C ALA A 21 -0.38 -14.26 3.31
N TRP A 22 0.48 -13.27 3.02
CA TRP A 22 0.33 -12.36 1.88
C TRP A 22 0.27 -13.07 0.54
N GLU A 23 1.09 -14.11 0.33
CA GLU A 23 1.06 -14.90 -0.90
C GLU A 23 -0.36 -15.37 -1.24
N ARG A 24 -1.09 -15.89 -0.22
CA ARG A 24 -2.46 -16.37 -0.38
C ARG A 24 -3.49 -15.24 -0.42
N LEU A 25 -3.35 -14.24 0.46
CA LEU A 25 -4.32 -13.16 0.61
C LEU A 25 -4.31 -12.19 -0.58
N TYR A 26 -3.15 -11.95 -1.17
CA TYR A 26 -2.93 -10.99 -2.25
C TYR A 26 -2.62 -11.65 -3.59
N ALA A 27 -2.69 -12.99 -3.66
CA ALA A 27 -2.41 -13.77 -4.86
C ALA A 27 -1.06 -13.38 -5.52
N LEU A 28 0.01 -13.31 -4.71
CA LEU A 28 1.37 -12.93 -5.14
C LEU A 28 2.07 -14.06 -5.94
N HIS A 29 1.34 -14.67 -6.87
CA HIS A 29 1.80 -15.79 -7.70
C HIS A 29 2.48 -15.32 -9.00
N ASN A 30 2.31 -14.05 -9.36
CA ASN A 30 2.94 -13.42 -10.51
C ASN A 30 3.70 -12.17 -10.06
N PRO A 31 4.86 -11.85 -10.67
CA PRO A 31 5.55 -10.59 -10.48
C PRO A 31 4.61 -9.39 -10.66
N LEU A 32 4.69 -8.43 -9.75
CA LEU A 32 3.90 -7.21 -9.77
C LEU A 32 4.76 -5.98 -9.52
N ASN A 33 4.27 -4.81 -9.91
CA ASN A 33 4.91 -3.53 -9.55
C ASN A 33 4.26 -2.97 -8.28
N HIS A 34 5.02 -2.92 -7.20
CA HIS A 34 4.58 -2.37 -5.91
C HIS A 34 5.09 -0.94 -5.75
N LEU A 35 4.21 -0.01 -5.36
CA LEU A 35 4.63 1.33 -4.97
C LEU A 35 5.15 1.32 -3.53
N GLN A 36 6.37 1.81 -3.31
CA GLN A 36 6.96 2.01 -1.98
C GLN A 36 6.75 3.46 -1.56
N MET A 37 6.02 3.67 -0.47
CA MET A 37 5.70 5.00 0.07
C MET A 37 6.21 5.18 1.50
N ALA A 38 6.30 4.08 2.25
CA ALA A 38 6.73 4.13 3.63
C ALA A 38 8.20 4.56 3.72
N GLY A 39 8.52 5.39 4.71
CA GLY A 39 9.90 5.68 5.03
C GLY A 39 10.63 4.42 5.48
N PHE A 40 11.92 4.31 5.19
CA PHE A 40 12.75 3.15 5.54
C PHE A 40 12.67 2.73 7.02
N SER A 41 12.41 3.69 7.92
CA SER A 41 12.29 3.45 9.36
C SER A 41 10.91 2.94 9.82
N PHE A 42 9.95 2.76 8.91
CA PHE A 42 8.65 2.14 9.19
C PHE A 42 8.64 0.70 8.73
N ASP A 43 7.98 -0.17 9.49
CA ASP A 43 7.87 -1.60 9.22
C ASP A 43 7.19 -1.91 7.87
N VAL A 44 6.19 -1.13 7.46
CA VAL A 44 5.53 -1.24 6.13
C VAL A 44 6.53 -1.14 4.98
N PHE A 45 7.66 -0.44 5.14
CA PHE A 45 8.73 -0.45 4.12
C PHE A 45 9.22 -1.88 3.84
N SER A 46 9.36 -2.68 4.90
CA SER A 46 9.79 -4.08 4.80
C SER A 46 8.71 -4.95 4.16
N ALA A 47 7.43 -4.69 4.42
CA ALA A 47 6.34 -5.38 3.73
C ALA A 47 6.37 -5.12 2.23
N ASP A 48 6.44 -3.85 1.81
CA ASP A 48 6.49 -3.46 0.40
C ASP A 48 7.69 -4.09 -0.31
N LEU A 49 8.86 -4.10 0.35
CA LEU A 49 10.07 -4.75 -0.15
C LEU A 49 9.85 -6.26 -0.37
N ILE A 50 9.28 -6.96 0.61
CA ILE A 50 9.04 -8.41 0.53
C ILE A 50 7.95 -8.72 -0.51
N ARG A 51 6.82 -8.01 -0.49
CA ARG A 51 5.70 -8.19 -1.43
C ARG A 51 6.12 -7.94 -2.88
N ALA A 52 7.05 -7.01 -3.11
CA ALA A 52 7.64 -6.76 -4.42
C ALA A 52 8.74 -7.77 -4.76
N LEU A 53 9.88 -7.67 -4.09
CA LEU A 53 11.12 -8.36 -4.49
C LEU A 53 11.13 -9.83 -4.07
N GLY A 54 10.47 -10.17 -2.96
CA GLY A 54 10.36 -11.56 -2.49
C GLY A 54 9.53 -12.45 -3.41
N PHE A 55 8.65 -11.86 -4.22
CA PHE A 55 7.82 -12.56 -5.20
C PHE A 55 8.21 -12.25 -6.66
N GLY A 56 9.44 -11.74 -6.88
CA GLY A 56 10.01 -11.54 -8.22
C GLY A 56 9.50 -10.30 -8.97
N GLY A 57 8.75 -9.42 -8.30
CA GLY A 57 8.25 -8.16 -8.82
C GLY A 57 9.23 -6.99 -8.74
N THR A 58 8.70 -5.78 -8.90
CA THR A 58 9.46 -4.52 -8.89
C THR A 58 9.01 -3.64 -7.75
N LEU A 59 9.95 -3.11 -6.97
CA LEU A 59 9.69 -2.07 -5.98
C LEU A 59 9.91 -0.68 -6.60
N VAL A 60 8.85 0.11 -6.75
CA VAL A 60 8.90 1.46 -7.32
C VAL A 60 8.91 2.48 -6.19
N LEU A 61 10.03 3.19 -6.03
CA LEU A 61 10.18 4.18 -4.96
C LEU A 61 9.42 5.47 -5.30
N CYS A 62 8.47 5.86 -4.45
CA CYS A 62 7.73 7.12 -4.60
C CYS A 62 8.50 8.29 -3.97
N PRO A 63 8.88 9.33 -4.73
CA PRO A 63 9.45 10.54 -4.15
C PRO A 63 8.47 11.21 -3.19
N ARG A 64 8.98 11.79 -2.10
CA ARG A 64 8.13 12.41 -1.06
C ARG A 64 7.24 13.53 -1.60
N ASP A 65 7.78 14.36 -2.49
CA ASP A 65 7.04 15.47 -3.10
C ASP A 65 5.94 14.96 -4.05
N THR A 66 6.14 13.78 -4.66
CA THR A 66 5.12 13.11 -5.48
C THR A 66 4.02 12.49 -4.61
N LEU A 67 4.37 11.94 -3.45
CA LEU A 67 3.43 11.27 -2.55
C LEU A 67 2.29 12.20 -2.08
N MET A 68 2.59 13.49 -1.89
CA MET A 68 1.63 14.49 -1.40
C MET A 68 0.97 15.30 -2.52
N ASP A 69 1.25 15.00 -3.79
CA ASP A 69 0.71 15.66 -4.98
C ASP A 69 -0.16 14.67 -5.77
N PRO A 70 -1.51 14.70 -5.62
CA PRO A 70 -2.41 13.74 -6.27
C PRO A 70 -2.22 13.60 -7.80
N PRO A 71 -2.12 14.68 -8.60
CA PRO A 71 -1.78 14.57 -10.01
C PRO A 71 -0.46 13.85 -10.28
N ALA A 72 0.61 14.19 -9.54
CA ALA A 72 1.91 13.57 -9.74
C ALA A 72 1.90 12.09 -9.31
N LEU A 73 1.26 11.77 -8.19
CA LEU A 73 1.08 10.40 -7.71
C LEU A 73 0.30 9.56 -8.72
N TYR A 74 -0.81 10.06 -9.25
CA TYR A 74 -1.58 9.36 -10.27
C TYR A 74 -0.75 9.08 -11.53
N ARG A 75 0.03 10.06 -11.98
CA ARG A 75 0.94 9.89 -13.12
C ARG A 75 1.97 8.80 -12.83
N LEU A 76 2.60 8.80 -11.65
CA LEU A 76 3.54 7.74 -11.26
C LEU A 76 2.85 6.36 -11.24
N LEU A 77 1.67 6.26 -10.61
CA LEU A 77 0.90 5.02 -10.54
C LEU A 77 0.60 4.44 -11.94
N SER A 78 0.21 5.30 -12.87
CA SER A 78 -0.16 4.89 -14.23
C SER A 78 1.04 4.62 -15.14
N GLU A 79 2.06 5.48 -15.16
CA GLU A 79 3.24 5.35 -16.01
C GLU A 79 4.12 4.17 -15.59
N ALA A 80 4.32 3.98 -14.27
CA ALA A 80 5.04 2.83 -13.73
C ALA A 80 4.20 1.55 -13.69
N ARG A 81 2.93 1.60 -14.11
CA ARG A 81 1.97 0.49 -14.08
C ARG A 81 1.96 -0.19 -12.71
N ILE A 82 1.69 0.58 -11.67
CA ILE A 82 1.62 0.06 -10.31
C ILE A 82 0.41 -0.86 -10.19
N ASP A 83 0.68 -2.10 -9.80
CA ASP A 83 -0.33 -3.14 -9.55
C ASP A 83 -0.79 -3.12 -8.10
N PHE A 84 0.13 -2.86 -7.17
CA PHE A 84 -0.09 -2.95 -5.73
C PHE A 84 0.41 -1.70 -5.01
N ALA A 85 -0.40 -1.14 -4.12
CA ALA A 85 0.05 -0.11 -3.19
C ALA A 85 -0.64 -0.23 -1.82
N ASP A 86 0.12 0.03 -0.76
CA ASP A 86 -0.34 0.03 0.63
C ASP A 86 -0.39 1.45 1.19
N PHE A 87 -1.56 2.07 1.13
CA PHE A 87 -1.75 3.46 1.47
C PHE A 87 -2.09 3.69 2.94
N VAL A 88 -1.71 4.86 3.43
CA VAL A 88 -2.38 5.49 4.57
C VAL A 88 -3.53 6.38 4.08
N PRO A 89 -4.63 6.55 4.86
CA PRO A 89 -5.76 7.40 4.47
C PRO A 89 -5.37 8.83 4.09
N ALA A 90 -4.33 9.38 4.73
CA ALA A 90 -3.82 10.72 4.45
C ALA A 90 -3.29 10.91 3.01
N VAL A 91 -2.84 9.83 2.36
CA VAL A 91 -2.40 9.84 0.95
C VAL A 91 -3.53 9.42 0.03
N LEU A 92 -4.26 8.36 0.40
CA LEU A 92 -5.31 7.82 -0.46
C LEU A 92 -6.47 8.79 -0.65
N ASN A 93 -6.98 9.40 0.42
CA ASN A 93 -8.19 10.22 0.33
C ASN A 93 -8.02 11.43 -0.62
N PRO A 94 -6.94 12.23 -0.56
CA PRO A 94 -6.69 13.29 -1.55
C PRO A 94 -6.62 12.77 -2.98
N LEU A 95 -5.98 11.62 -3.21
CA LEU A 95 -5.94 10.98 -4.53
C LEU A 95 -7.34 10.63 -5.04
N LEU A 96 -8.21 10.07 -4.19
CA LEU A 96 -9.58 9.72 -4.57
C LEU A 96 -10.43 10.95 -4.90
N VAL A 97 -10.29 12.03 -4.14
CA VAL A 97 -11.00 13.30 -4.41
C VAL A 97 -10.59 13.85 -5.77
N TRP A 98 -9.28 14.02 -5.97
CA TRP A 98 -8.74 14.55 -7.22
C TRP A 98 -9.10 13.66 -8.43
N ALA A 99 -9.01 12.34 -8.30
CA ALA A 99 -9.33 11.42 -9.37
C ALA A 99 -10.81 11.53 -9.78
N GLN A 100 -11.71 11.65 -8.80
CA GLN A 100 -13.13 11.84 -9.07
C GLN A 100 -13.41 13.18 -9.78
N GLU A 101 -12.81 14.27 -9.30
CA GLU A 101 -12.98 15.63 -9.89
C GLU A 101 -12.45 15.71 -11.33
N THR A 102 -11.40 14.96 -11.64
CA THR A 102 -10.76 14.95 -12.96
C THR A 102 -11.24 13.84 -13.88
N GLY A 103 -12.24 13.06 -13.46
CA GLY A 103 -12.78 11.94 -14.25
C GLY A 103 -11.78 10.79 -14.48
N ARG A 104 -10.78 10.67 -13.60
CA ARG A 104 -9.78 9.59 -13.63
C ARG A 104 -10.26 8.41 -12.80
N ASN A 105 -9.73 7.23 -13.11
CA ASN A 105 -10.02 6.00 -12.40
C ASN A 105 -8.71 5.28 -12.04
N LEU A 106 -8.79 4.34 -11.09
CA LEU A 106 -7.69 3.51 -10.60
C LEU A 106 -7.92 2.03 -10.97
N SER A 107 -8.68 1.77 -12.03
CA SER A 107 -9.03 0.41 -12.47
C SER A 107 -7.87 -0.36 -13.10
N PHE A 108 -6.75 0.32 -13.34
CA PHE A 108 -5.50 -0.28 -13.83
C PHE A 108 -4.70 -0.98 -12.71
N MET A 109 -5.00 -0.72 -11.44
CA MET A 109 -4.36 -1.39 -10.31
C MET A 109 -4.97 -2.78 -10.10
N SER A 110 -4.22 -3.69 -9.46
CA SER A 110 -4.69 -5.02 -9.11
C SER A 110 -5.14 -5.09 -7.65
N THR A 111 -4.41 -4.46 -6.73
CA THR A 111 -4.71 -4.45 -5.29
C THR A 111 -4.40 -3.10 -4.67
N VAL A 112 -5.34 -2.60 -3.87
CA VAL A 112 -5.18 -1.37 -3.07
C VAL A 112 -5.41 -1.74 -1.61
N VAL A 113 -4.36 -1.61 -0.81
CA VAL A 113 -4.43 -1.73 0.65
C VAL A 113 -4.55 -0.33 1.26
N CYS A 114 -5.35 -0.19 2.31
CA CYS A 114 -5.43 1.02 3.11
C CYS A 114 -5.41 0.66 4.61
N GLY A 115 -4.47 1.23 5.36
CA GLY A 115 -4.26 0.88 6.76
C GLY A 115 -3.60 1.98 7.59
N SER A 116 -3.10 1.58 8.76
CA SER A 116 -2.33 2.40 9.72
C SER A 116 -3.07 3.58 10.37
N ASP A 117 -4.31 3.87 9.98
CA ASP A 117 -5.19 4.85 10.62
C ASP A 117 -6.67 4.51 10.34
N ILE A 118 -7.58 5.33 10.85
CA ILE A 118 -9.02 5.21 10.65
C ILE A 118 -9.35 5.43 9.18
N TRP A 119 -9.83 4.37 8.53
CA TRP A 119 -10.37 4.43 7.18
C TRP A 119 -11.89 4.24 7.18
N THR A 120 -12.60 5.18 6.57
CA THR A 120 -14.08 5.21 6.65
C THR A 120 -14.72 4.39 5.55
N ALA A 121 -15.92 3.86 5.82
CA ALA A 121 -16.73 3.19 4.80
C ALA A 121 -17.10 4.10 3.62
N HIS A 122 -17.14 5.42 3.84
CA HIS A 122 -17.35 6.39 2.75
C HIS A 122 -16.16 6.37 1.78
N SER A 123 -14.94 6.52 2.28
CA SER A 123 -13.71 6.46 1.49
C SER A 123 -13.56 5.12 0.75
N ALA A 124 -13.86 4.00 1.43
CA ALA A 124 -13.81 2.67 0.80
C ALA A 124 -14.80 2.52 -0.37
N ARG A 125 -16.02 3.06 -0.23
CA ARG A 125 -17.00 3.09 -1.33
C ARG A 125 -16.56 3.99 -2.49
N GLN A 126 -15.92 5.12 -2.19
CA GLN A 126 -15.37 6.01 -3.21
C GLN A 126 -14.27 5.30 -4.00
N LEU A 127 -13.33 4.63 -3.31
CA LEU A 127 -12.30 3.81 -3.94
C LEU A 127 -12.92 2.72 -4.83
N ARG A 128 -13.91 1.97 -4.33
CA ARG A 128 -14.60 0.93 -5.12
C ARG A 128 -15.17 1.48 -6.44
N ARG A 129 -15.78 2.68 -6.42
CA ARG A 129 -16.31 3.31 -7.65
C ARG A 129 -15.19 3.67 -8.64
N LEU A 130 -14.05 4.14 -8.15
CA LEU A 130 -12.90 4.53 -8.99
C LEU A 130 -12.10 3.33 -9.50
N CYS A 131 -12.11 2.20 -8.79
CA CYS A 131 -11.41 0.98 -9.18
C CYS A 131 -12.27 0.01 -10.00
N GLY A 132 -13.59 0.04 -9.84
CA GLY A 132 -14.49 -0.99 -10.37
C GLY A 132 -14.42 -2.29 -9.56
N GLU A 133 -15.08 -3.35 -10.05
CA GLU A 133 -15.26 -4.61 -9.29
C GLU A 133 -14.03 -5.52 -9.25
N ARG A 134 -13.09 -5.37 -10.18
CA ARG A 134 -11.96 -6.30 -10.34
C ARG A 134 -10.83 -6.07 -9.34
N VAL A 135 -10.63 -4.83 -8.91
CA VAL A 135 -9.53 -4.47 -8.02
C VAL A 135 -9.82 -4.99 -6.62
N GLN A 136 -8.85 -5.69 -6.04
CA GLN A 136 -8.93 -6.10 -4.66
C GLN A 136 -8.71 -4.89 -3.75
N ILE A 137 -9.63 -4.66 -2.82
CA ILE A 137 -9.53 -3.58 -1.83
C ILE A 137 -9.42 -4.22 -0.47
N VAL A 138 -8.36 -3.91 0.27
CA VAL A 138 -8.08 -4.51 1.58
C VAL A 138 -7.90 -3.41 2.60
N GLN A 139 -8.54 -3.56 3.76
CA GLN A 139 -8.19 -2.81 4.94
C GLN A 139 -7.18 -3.63 5.73
N ALA A 140 -6.00 -3.06 5.99
CA ALA A 140 -4.98 -3.69 6.81
C ALA A 140 -4.91 -3.03 8.19
N TYR A 141 -4.68 -3.83 9.21
CA TYR A 141 -4.41 -3.37 10.57
C TYR A 141 -3.27 -4.20 11.12
N GLY A 142 -2.32 -3.52 11.76
CA GLY A 142 -1.23 -4.19 12.41
C GLY A 142 -0.41 -3.26 13.28
N VAL A 143 0.53 -3.87 13.99
CA VAL A 143 1.46 -3.20 14.89
C VAL A 143 2.85 -3.77 14.65
N THR A 144 3.88 -2.96 14.85
CA THR A 144 5.27 -3.38 14.65
C THR A 144 5.65 -4.63 15.44
N GLU A 145 5.12 -4.77 16.66
CA GLU A 145 5.31 -5.95 17.52
C GLU A 145 4.74 -7.26 16.96
N ALA A 146 3.83 -7.18 15.97
CA ALA A 146 3.19 -8.32 15.33
C ALA A 146 3.79 -8.66 13.96
N SER A 147 4.88 -8.02 13.54
CA SER A 147 5.50 -8.17 12.22
C SER A 147 4.67 -7.57 11.07
N ILE A 148 4.28 -6.29 11.21
CA ILE A 148 3.61 -5.42 10.22
C ILE A 148 2.09 -5.47 10.29
N ASP A 149 1.45 -6.54 9.79
CA ASP A 149 -0.02 -6.69 9.67
C ASP A 149 -0.52 -8.11 9.97
#